data_AF-A0A1M6Q0N2-F1
#
_entry.id   AF-A0A1M6Q0N2-F1
#
_cell.length_a   1.000
_cell.length_b   1.000
_cell.length_c   1.000
_cell.angle_alpha   90.00
_cell.angle_beta   90.00
_cell.angle_gamma   90.00
#
_symmetry.space_group_name_H-M   'P 1'
#
loop_
_entity.id
_entity.type
_entity.pdbx_description
1 polymer ?
#
loop_
_entity_poly.entity_id
_entity_poly.type
_entity_poly.pdbx_seq_one_letter_code
_entity_poly.pdbx_strand_id
1 'polypeptide(L)'
;MSATQAKTLAQRIVATHKFAPSIAEILEEWRQMRRDMNRHVYTAPVFIGKMSPEAAQKIREAKQRIHENQSAGIGPVSPELVQFARQFFPEISETTVQRNRLEIMNCKSDREKELAENSKFRTTMAMTAKGDITLFIRKII
;
A
#
# COMPACT_ATOMS: atom_id res chain seq x y z
N MET A 1 14.85 5.32 -13.15
CA MET A 1 15.90 6.23 -12.66
C MET A 1 15.97 7.39 -13.63
N SER A 2 15.77 8.62 -13.17
CA SER A 2 15.88 9.80 -14.03
C SER A 2 17.34 10.14 -14.31
N ALA A 3 17.60 10.87 -15.40
CA ALA A 3 18.95 11.31 -15.77
C ALA A 3 19.60 12.15 -14.65
N THR A 4 18.81 12.98 -13.96
CA THR A 4 19.26 13.77 -12.81
C THR A 4 19.69 12.88 -11.65
N GLN A 5 18.94 11.82 -11.35
CA GLN A 5 19.28 10.86 -10.27
C GLN A 5 20.59 10.11 -10.57
N ALA A 6 20.80 9.72 -11.83
CA ALA A 6 22.03 9.06 -12.25
C ALA A 6 23.26 9.96 -12.05
N LYS A 7 23.12 11.25 -12.40
CA LYS A 7 24.18 12.25 -12.25
C LYS A 7 24.52 12.53 -10.79
N THR A 8 23.51 12.66 -9.92
CA THR A 8 23.71 12.86 -8.48
C THR A 8 24.37 11.66 -7.81
N LEU A 9 23.98 10.44 -8.18
CA LEU A 9 24.64 9.23 -7.67
C LEU A 9 26.11 9.16 -8.09
N ALA A 10 26.40 9.42 -9.37
CA ALA A 10 27.78 9.44 -9.87
C ALA A 10 28.65 10.46 -9.13
N GLN A 11 28.12 11.68 -8.89
CA GLN A 11 28.81 12.71 -8.11
C GLN A 11 29.09 12.27 -6.67
N ARG A 12 28.12 11.63 -6.00
CA ARG A 12 28.31 11.11 -4.64
C ARG A 12 29.39 10.05 -4.58
N ILE A 13 29.34 9.09 -5.50
CA ILE A 13 30.31 7.99 -5.58
C ILE A 13 31.74 8.53 -5.74
N VAL A 14 31.94 9.46 -6.68
CA VAL A 14 33.24 10.08 -6.93
C VAL A 14 33.73 10.92 -5.73
N ALA A 15 32.82 11.54 -4.98
CA ALA A 15 33.15 12.32 -3.80
C ALA A 15 33.49 11.48 -2.57
N THR A 16 32.87 10.30 -2.41
CA THR A 16 33.07 9.42 -1.25
C THR A 16 34.22 8.44 -1.42
N HIS A 17 34.46 7.98 -2.65
CA HIS A 17 35.42 6.90 -2.91
C HIS A 17 36.68 7.47 -3.55
N LYS A 18 37.81 7.34 -2.84
CA LYS A 18 39.14 7.75 -3.33
C LYS A 18 39.67 6.83 -4.45
N PHE A 19 39.14 5.61 -4.53
CA PHE A 19 39.49 4.58 -5.52
C PHE A 19 38.23 4.06 -6.22
N ALA A 20 38.40 3.23 -7.25
CA ALA A 20 37.27 2.62 -7.95
C ALA A 20 36.41 1.81 -6.95
N PRO A 21 35.14 2.19 -6.74
CA PRO A 21 34.25 1.51 -5.80
C PRO A 21 33.90 0.12 -6.32
N SER A 22 33.69 -0.80 -5.38
CA SER A 22 33.09 -2.10 -5.66
C SER A 22 31.61 -1.95 -6.05
N ILE A 23 31.07 -2.96 -6.73
CA ILE A 23 29.64 -3.02 -7.08
C ILE A 23 28.76 -2.93 -5.82
N ALA A 24 29.20 -3.51 -4.70
CA ALA A 24 28.47 -3.48 -3.43
C ALA A 24 28.32 -2.06 -2.87
N GLU A 25 29.38 -1.25 -2.93
CA GLU A 25 29.38 0.14 -2.47
C GLU A 25 28.49 1.03 -3.35
N ILE A 26 28.54 0.85 -4.67
CA ILE A 26 27.65 1.53 -5.62
C ILE A 26 26.18 1.23 -5.30
N LEU A 27 25.86 -0.04 -5.02
CA LEU A 27 24.50 -0.47 -4.69
C LEU A 27 24.04 0.05 -3.33
N GLU A 28 24.93 0.22 -2.35
CA GLU A 28 24.61 0.82 -1.06
C GLU A 28 24.33 2.31 -1.19
N GLU A 29 25.16 3.07 -1.92
CA GLU A 29 24.93 4.49 -2.19
C GLU A 29 23.60 4.72 -2.93
N TRP A 30 23.26 3.87 -3.92
CA TRP A 30 21.97 3.94 -4.61
C TRP A 30 20.80 3.65 -3.66
N ARG A 31 20.91 2.64 -2.80
CA ARG A 31 19.88 2.33 -1.78
C ARG A 31 19.71 3.48 -0.80
N GLN A 32 20.80 4.09 -0.36
CA GLN A 32 20.77 5.23 0.54
C GLN A 32 20.11 6.45 -0.11
N MET A 33 20.49 6.78 -1.35
CA MET A 33 19.85 7.85 -2.12
C MET A 33 18.33 7.64 -2.26
N ARG A 34 17.91 6.38 -2.45
CA ARG A 34 16.48 6.04 -2.54
C ARG A 34 15.76 6.18 -1.19
N ARG A 35 16.40 5.81 -0.07
CA ARG A 35 15.87 6.01 1.28
C ARG A 35 15.73 7.49 1.61
N ASP A 36 16.74 8.29 1.30
CA ASP A 36 16.73 9.73 1.53
C ASP A 36 15.61 10.39 0.71
N MET A 37 15.46 10.03 -0.56
CA MET A 37 14.37 10.55 -1.41
C MET A 37 13.00 10.18 -0.84
N ASN A 38 12.79 8.94 -0.41
CA ASN A 38 11.54 8.53 0.22
C ASN A 38 11.27 9.27 1.54
N ARG A 39 12.32 9.67 2.30
CA ARG A 39 12.18 10.52 3.49
C ARG A 39 11.75 11.95 3.15
N HIS A 40 12.22 12.51 2.04
CA HIS A 40 11.89 13.89 1.63
C HIS A 40 10.47 14.04 1.06
N VAL A 41 9.81 12.94 0.68
CA VAL A 41 8.48 12.97 0.05
C VAL A 41 7.34 12.84 1.08
N TYR A 42 7.61 12.47 2.33
CA TYR A 42 6.58 12.39 3.36
C TYR A 42 7.13 12.66 4.77
N THR A 43 7.07 13.91 5.20
CA THR A 43 7.09 14.24 6.63
C THR A 43 5.69 14.00 7.17
N ALA A 44 5.50 12.86 7.85
CA ALA A 44 4.27 12.62 8.60
C ALA A 44 4.09 13.80 9.57
N PRO A 45 2.94 14.49 9.59
CA PRO A 45 2.71 15.54 10.57
C PRO A 45 2.89 14.95 11.96
N VAL A 46 3.72 15.60 12.78
CA VAL A 46 3.89 15.21 14.17
C VAL A 46 2.52 15.37 14.83
N PHE A 47 1.93 14.25 15.26
CA PHE A 47 0.66 14.29 15.99
C PHE A 47 0.90 14.95 17.35
N ILE A 48 0.46 16.20 17.51
CA ILE A 48 0.58 17.00 18.75
C ILE A 48 -0.64 16.76 19.68
N GLY A 49 -1.58 15.91 19.27
CA GLY A 49 -2.76 15.58 20.06
C GLY A 49 -2.47 14.58 21.18
N LYS A 50 -3.35 14.53 22.19
CA LYS A 50 -3.39 13.41 23.12
C LYS A 50 -4.19 12.28 22.47
N MET A 51 -3.56 11.14 22.22
CA MET A 51 -4.29 9.94 21.79
C MET A 51 -5.30 9.54 22.87
N SER A 52 -6.51 9.15 22.46
CA SER A 52 -7.45 8.57 23.42
C SER A 52 -6.87 7.27 24.00
N PRO A 53 -7.16 6.93 25.26
CA PRO A 53 -6.71 5.66 25.85
C PRO A 53 -7.13 4.44 25.01
N GLU A 54 -8.32 4.51 24.41
CA GLU A 54 -8.84 3.46 23.53
C GLU A 54 -8.03 3.32 22.23
N ALA A 55 -7.66 4.42 21.59
CA ALA A 55 -6.80 4.39 20.41
C ALA A 55 -5.40 3.84 20.75
N ALA A 56 -4.86 4.20 21.92
CA ALA A 56 -3.55 3.73 22.38
C ALA A 56 -3.56 2.22 22.64
N GLN A 57 -4.64 1.73 23.23
CA GLN A 57 -4.90 0.32 23.45
C GLN A 57 -4.94 -0.45 22.12
N LYS A 58 -5.73 0.01 21.15
CA LYS A 58 -5.84 -0.61 19.81
C LYS A 58 -4.50 -0.68 19.09
N ILE A 59 -3.67 0.37 19.17
CA ILE A 59 -2.31 0.36 18.58
C ILE A 59 -1.41 -0.64 19.30
N ARG A 60 -1.46 -0.72 20.63
CA ARG A 60 -0.66 -1.67 21.40
C ARG A 60 -1.03 -3.12 21.06
N GLU A 61 -2.32 -3.42 20.98
CA GLU A 61 -2.82 -4.74 20.57
C GLU A 61 -2.47 -5.08 19.12
N ALA A 62 -2.52 -4.10 18.21
CA ALA A 62 -2.05 -4.29 16.83
C ALA A 62 -0.55 -4.61 16.77
N LYS A 63 0.29 -3.87 17.51
CA LYS A 63 1.74 -4.15 17.61
C LYS A 63 2.01 -5.54 18.18
N GLN A 64 1.28 -5.94 19.22
CA GLN A 64 1.44 -7.24 19.85
C GLN A 64 1.09 -8.39 18.87
N ARG A 65 -0.04 -8.28 18.15
CA ARG A 65 -0.42 -9.28 17.14
C ARG A 65 0.62 -9.42 16.03
N ILE A 66 1.16 -8.29 15.56
CA ILE A 66 2.24 -8.29 14.56
C ILE A 66 3.49 -8.98 15.12
N HIS A 67 3.87 -8.68 16.37
CA HIS A 67 5.03 -9.28 17.03
C HIS A 67 4.86 -10.79 17.22
N GLU A 68 3.67 -11.25 17.58
CA GLU A 68 3.31 -12.66 17.73
C GLU A 68 3.14 -13.39 16.38
N ASN A 69 3.43 -12.73 15.26
CA ASN A 69 3.21 -13.23 13.91
C ASN A 69 1.78 -13.72 13.67
N GLN A 70 0.84 -13.26 14.51
CA GLN A 70 -0.56 -13.47 14.29
C GLN A 70 -0.94 -12.54 13.15
N SER A 71 -1.18 -13.13 11.96
CA SER A 71 -1.91 -12.42 10.91
C SER A 71 -3.11 -11.78 11.60
N ALA A 72 -3.32 -10.47 11.45
CA ALA A 72 -4.52 -9.82 11.97
C ALA A 72 -5.68 -10.74 11.61
N GLY A 73 -6.25 -11.40 12.62
CA GLY A 73 -7.30 -12.38 12.48
C GLY A 73 -8.53 -11.60 12.08
N ILE A 74 -8.54 -11.10 10.85
CA ILE A 74 -9.67 -10.45 10.25
C ILE A 74 -10.66 -11.60 10.14
N GLY A 75 -11.75 -11.44 10.90
CA GLY A 75 -12.78 -12.44 11.08
C GLY A 75 -13.40 -12.90 9.77
N PRO A 76 -14.49 -13.68 9.85
CA PRO A 76 -15.19 -14.10 8.65
C PRO A 76 -15.56 -12.89 7.77
N VAL A 77 -15.48 -13.06 6.46
CA VAL A 77 -15.92 -12.08 5.47
C VAL A 77 -17.37 -11.70 5.78
N SER A 78 -17.68 -10.40 5.81
CA SER A 78 -19.08 -9.99 5.98
C SER A 78 -19.92 -10.37 4.74
N PRO A 79 -21.20 -10.76 4.91
CA PRO A 79 -22.08 -11.06 3.78
C PRO A 79 -22.18 -9.91 2.76
N GLU A 80 -22.12 -8.67 3.26
CA GLU A 80 -22.09 -7.46 2.45
C GLU A 80 -20.87 -7.41 1.52
N LEU A 81 -19.69 -7.79 2.03
CA LEU A 81 -18.46 -7.78 1.23
C LEU A 81 -18.50 -8.87 0.14
N VAL A 82 -19.09 -10.03 0.44
CA VAL A 82 -19.34 -11.09 -0.56
C VAL A 82 -20.30 -10.60 -1.65
N GLN A 83 -21.40 -9.95 -1.26
CA GLN A 83 -22.36 -9.41 -2.22
C GLN A 83 -21.72 -8.35 -3.12
N PHE A 84 -20.91 -7.45 -2.54
CA PHE A 84 -20.18 -6.45 -3.31
C PHE A 84 -19.21 -7.10 -4.31
N ALA A 85 -18.42 -8.10 -3.90
CA ALA A 85 -17.52 -8.81 -4.79
C ALA A 85 -18.26 -9.49 -5.97
N ARG A 86 -19.45 -10.05 -5.70
CA ARG A 86 -20.29 -10.70 -6.71
C ARG A 86 -20.86 -9.74 -7.77
N GLN A 87 -20.87 -8.43 -7.52
CA GLN A 87 -21.22 -7.43 -8.54
C GLN A 87 -20.21 -7.40 -9.70
N PHE A 88 -18.96 -7.82 -9.46
CA PHE A 88 -17.89 -7.84 -10.45
C PHE A 88 -17.60 -9.28 -10.91
N PHE A 89 -17.69 -10.24 -9.99
CA PHE A 89 -17.37 -11.64 -10.23
C PHE A 89 -18.52 -12.53 -9.69
N PRO A 90 -19.57 -12.78 -10.47
CA PRO A 90 -20.80 -13.44 -9.98
C PRO A 90 -20.56 -14.79 -9.29
N GLU A 91 -19.59 -15.55 -9.77
CA GLU A 91 -19.26 -16.90 -9.30
C GLU A 91 -18.08 -16.95 -8.30
N ILE A 92 -17.66 -15.80 -7.75
CA ILE A 92 -16.54 -15.77 -6.81
C ILE A 92 -16.83 -16.58 -5.53
N SER A 93 -15.89 -17.45 -5.17
CA SER A 93 -15.96 -18.24 -3.94
C SER A 93 -15.63 -17.40 -2.71
N GLU A 94 -16.24 -17.72 -1.57
CA GLU A 94 -15.97 -17.03 -0.30
C GLU A 94 -14.50 -17.11 0.12
N THR A 95 -13.82 -18.22 -0.20
CA THR A 95 -12.38 -18.36 0.03
C THR A 95 -11.56 -17.37 -0.79
N THR A 96 -11.95 -17.11 -2.04
CA THR A 96 -11.31 -16.09 -2.88
C THR A 96 -11.62 -14.68 -2.39
N VAL A 97 -12.84 -14.43 -1.91
CA VAL A 97 -13.20 -13.16 -1.26
C VAL A 97 -12.38 -12.95 0.00
N GLN A 98 -12.20 -13.98 0.84
CA GLN A 98 -11.40 -13.89 2.06
C GLN A 98 -9.92 -13.63 1.76
N ARG A 99 -9.37 -14.27 0.73
CA ARG A 99 -8.00 -14.03 0.28
C ARG A 99 -7.78 -12.59 -0.19
N ASN A 100 -8.75 -12.02 -0.90
CA ASN A 100 -8.67 -10.68 -1.51
C ASN A 100 -9.46 -9.62 -0.73
N ARG A 101 -9.72 -9.86 0.56
CA ARG A 101 -10.67 -9.06 1.35
C ARG A 101 -10.29 -7.58 1.42
N LEU A 102 -8.99 -7.27 1.46
CA LEU A 102 -8.50 -5.90 1.60
C LEU A 102 -8.76 -5.10 0.34
N GLU A 103 -8.50 -5.70 -0.81
CA GLU A 103 -8.69 -5.13 -2.13
C GLU A 103 -10.18 -4.87 -2.36
N ILE A 104 -11.04 -5.83 -2.00
CA ILE A 104 -12.49 -5.69 -2.12
C ILE A 104 -13.02 -4.60 -1.17
N MET A 105 -12.54 -4.54 0.08
CA MET A 105 -12.91 -3.49 1.04
C MET A 105 -12.47 -2.11 0.57
N ASN A 106 -11.24 -1.97 0.08
CA ASN A 106 -10.73 -0.72 -0.45
C ASN A 106 -11.56 -0.25 -1.64
N CYS A 107 -11.85 -1.16 -2.59
CA CYS A 107 -12.71 -0.83 -3.73
C CYS A 107 -14.11 -0.37 -3.30
N LYS A 108 -14.71 -1.01 -2.29
CA LYS A 108 -16.01 -0.59 -1.76
C LYS A 108 -15.96 0.82 -1.18
N SER A 109 -14.99 1.08 -0.30
CA SER A 109 -14.82 2.38 0.36
C SER A 109 -14.53 3.50 -0.65
N ASP A 110 -13.67 3.24 -1.63
CA ASP A 110 -13.35 4.22 -2.67
C ASP A 110 -14.58 4.50 -3.54
N ARG A 111 -15.35 3.48 -3.92
CA ARG A 111 -16.60 3.68 -4.68
C ARG A 111 -17.63 4.50 -3.92
N GLU A 112 -17.79 4.28 -2.60
CA GLU A 112 -18.69 5.07 -1.77
C GLU A 112 -18.32 6.56 -1.78
N LYS A 113 -17.02 6.87 -1.61
CA LYS A 113 -16.51 8.26 -1.69
C LYS A 113 -16.71 8.86 -3.07
N GLU A 114 -16.31 8.14 -4.11
CA GLU A 114 -16.42 8.61 -5.48
C GLU A 114 -17.90 8.85 -5.87
N LEU A 115 -18.84 8.07 -5.32
CA LEU A 115 -20.28 8.26 -5.54
C LEU A 115 -20.77 9.53 -4.83
N ALA A 116 -20.35 9.74 -3.57
CA ALA A 116 -20.68 10.94 -2.80
C ALA A 116 -20.14 12.22 -3.46
N GLU A 117 -18.97 12.14 -4.11
CA GLU A 117 -18.33 13.25 -4.81
C GLU A 117 -18.80 13.43 -6.27
N ASN A 118 -19.71 12.58 -6.75
CA ASN A 118 -20.12 12.52 -8.16
C ASN A 118 -18.91 12.49 -9.12
N SER A 119 -17.89 11.71 -8.76
CA SER A 119 -16.66 11.59 -9.52
C SER A 119 -16.90 10.98 -10.90
N LYS A 120 -16.20 11.51 -11.90
CA LYS A 120 -16.15 10.96 -13.27
C LYS A 120 -15.29 9.69 -13.36
N PHE A 121 -14.63 9.32 -12.27
CA PHE A 121 -13.79 8.13 -12.17
C PHE A 121 -14.42 7.13 -11.21
N ARG A 122 -14.18 5.85 -11.49
CA ARG A 122 -14.60 4.76 -10.62
C ARG A 122 -13.52 3.74 -10.41
N THR A 123 -13.29 3.41 -9.16
CA THR A 123 -12.47 2.28 -8.76
C THR A 123 -13.21 0.98 -9.06
N THR A 124 -12.49 0.03 -9.65
CA THR A 124 -13.02 -1.26 -10.12
C THR A 124 -11.97 -2.36 -9.93
N MET A 125 -12.41 -3.59 -10.05
CA MET A 125 -11.61 -4.78 -9.81
C MET A 125 -11.39 -5.58 -11.09
N ALA A 126 -10.20 -6.16 -11.23
CA ALA A 126 -9.90 -7.22 -12.19
C ALA A 126 -9.30 -8.40 -11.44
N MET A 127 -9.70 -9.61 -11.81
CA MET A 127 -9.21 -10.84 -11.23
C MET A 127 -8.26 -11.55 -12.20
N THR A 128 -7.11 -11.97 -11.71
CA THR A 128 -6.15 -12.77 -12.48
C THR A 128 -6.60 -14.23 -12.57
N ALA A 129 -5.99 -15.02 -13.46
CA ALA A 129 -6.25 -16.45 -13.56
C ALA A 129 -5.94 -17.23 -12.26
N LYS A 130 -5.09 -16.68 -11.39
CA LYS A 130 -4.77 -17.25 -10.06
C LYS A 130 -5.79 -16.86 -8.98
N GLY A 131 -6.79 -16.05 -9.32
CA GLY A 131 -7.82 -15.53 -8.42
C GLY A 131 -7.33 -14.40 -7.51
N ASP A 132 -6.23 -13.73 -7.87
CA ASP A 132 -5.77 -12.52 -7.19
C ASP A 132 -6.50 -11.31 -7.78
N ILE A 133 -7.02 -10.43 -6.93
CA ILE A 133 -7.76 -9.23 -7.34
C ILE A 133 -6.82 -8.03 -7.34
N THR A 134 -6.88 -7.24 -8.41
CA THR A 134 -6.18 -5.96 -8.54
C THR A 134 -7.18 -4.83 -8.72
N LEU A 135 -6.88 -3.68 -8.13
CA LEU A 135 -7.69 -2.47 -8.25
C LEU A 135 -7.17 -1.58 -9.37
N PHE A 136 -8.08 -0.99 -10.12
CA PHE A 136 -7.77 0.02 -11.11
C PHE A 136 -8.89 1.06 -11.19
N ILE A 137 -8.56 2.24 -11.72
CA ILE A 137 -9.50 3.33 -11.89
C ILE A 137 -9.89 3.43 -13.36
N ARG A 138 -11.19 3.57 -13.63
CA ARG A 138 -11.71 3.81 -14.98
C ARG A 138 -12.56 5.08 -15.02
N LYS A 139 -12.59 5.77 -16.16
CA LYS A 139 -13.50 6.88 -16.39
C LYS A 139 -14.90 6.34 -16.70
N ILE A 140 -15.93 6.91 -16.07
CA ILE A 140 -17.34 6.63 -16.39
C ILE A 140 -17.76 7.64 -17.47
N ILE A 141 -18.33 7.14 -18.57
CA ILE A 141 -18.87 7.93 -19.68
C ILE A 141 -20.30 8.33 -19.33
#